data_AF-A0A2H2ZN27-F1
#
_entry.id   AF-A0A2H2ZN27-F1
#
_cell.length_a   1.000
_cell.length_b   1.000
_cell.length_c   1.000
_cell.angle_alpha   90.00
_cell.angle_beta   90.00
_cell.angle_gamma   90.00
#
_symmetry.space_group_name_H-M   'P 1'
#
loop_
_entity.id
_entity.type
_entity.pdbx_description
1 polymer ?
#
loop_
_entity_poly.entity_id
_entity_poly.type
_entity_poly.pdbx_seq_one_letter_code
_entity_poly.pdbx_strand_id
1 'polypeptide(L)'
;MEMVSLRPQDINELINDVMSRTHRDLRRRAPSIADANRIQEITSSTPQHNAIVKRRRSSASPISIASTPPRRAAPRRLKTERDRLFDAIEAGDAYPLEAVHIRSADDLNEAQLKKCYEILHACGSATDPNASLTKTRQSIDGFLDAVFNDWSSRKAGSLLRSELDFLVEADVVAGRVCAKPQEHKDIADCDAGGSLCSATVSAVATYCSNPPMFKLEFSVVDELSGQPEPICPISRRDVRWAADGDWVGELRKGLQAKVVAKIHKHNKHLAIWQARKLIGEWAKGSLSMGEEAKKMGFLERAEADVAVLGLGGVLGAK
;
A
#
# COMPACT_ATOMS: atom_id res chain seq x y z
N MET A 1 28.84 44.39 -4.69
CA MET A 1 27.92 43.43 -5.35
C MET A 1 26.67 43.41 -4.50
N GLU A 2 25.63 44.12 -4.92
CA GLU A 2 24.44 44.35 -4.10
C GLU A 2 23.53 43.12 -4.08
N MET A 3 23.01 42.77 -2.91
CA MET A 3 21.98 41.73 -2.78
C MET A 3 20.61 42.37 -3.00
N VAL A 4 19.93 41.95 -4.06
CA VAL A 4 18.53 42.34 -4.30
C VAL A 4 17.64 41.60 -3.31
N SER A 5 17.14 42.31 -2.30
CA SER A 5 16.16 41.81 -1.35
C SER A 5 14.74 41.92 -1.95
N LEU A 6 14.26 40.83 -2.55
CA LEU A 6 12.86 40.71 -3.00
C LEU A 6 11.92 40.76 -1.79
N ARG A 7 10.85 41.54 -1.88
CA ARG A 7 9.92 41.70 -0.75
C ARG A 7 8.81 40.65 -0.83
N PRO A 8 8.19 40.25 0.29
CA PRO A 8 7.12 39.25 0.30
C PRO A 8 5.88 39.56 -0.57
N GLN A 9 5.75 40.79 -1.07
CA GLN A 9 4.66 41.20 -1.97
C GLN A 9 4.86 40.65 -3.39
N ASP A 10 6.10 40.57 -3.88
CA ASP A 10 6.43 40.15 -5.26
C ASP A 10 6.07 38.67 -5.52
N ILE A 11 6.15 37.83 -4.48
CA ILE A 11 5.85 36.39 -4.54
C ILE A 11 4.33 36.15 -4.71
N ASN A 12 3.49 36.96 -4.06
CA ASN A 12 2.04 36.79 -4.13
C ASN A 12 1.47 37.23 -5.50
N GLU A 13 2.07 38.22 -6.16
CA GLU A 13 1.69 38.56 -7.54
C GLU A 13 2.09 37.46 -8.52
N LEU A 14 3.27 36.86 -8.35
CA LEU A 14 3.73 35.74 -9.19
C LEU A 14 2.83 34.51 -9.07
N ILE A 15 2.39 34.16 -7.86
CA ILE A 15 1.45 33.05 -7.61
C ILE A 15 0.09 33.34 -8.28
N ASN A 16 -0.41 34.57 -8.18
CA ASN A 16 -1.70 34.95 -8.77
C ASN A 16 -1.68 34.94 -10.30
N ASP A 17 -0.60 35.34 -10.97
CA ASP A 17 -0.51 35.30 -12.43
C ASP A 17 -0.41 33.86 -12.97
N VAL A 18 0.28 32.96 -12.26
CA VAL A 18 0.34 31.52 -12.60
C VAL A 18 -1.03 30.84 -12.42
N MET A 19 -1.76 31.17 -11.37
CA MET A 19 -3.13 30.68 -11.13
C MET A 19 -4.13 31.22 -12.17
N SER A 20 -3.96 32.47 -12.62
CA SER A 20 -4.81 33.09 -13.66
C SER A 20 -4.61 32.44 -15.04
N ARG A 21 -3.38 32.06 -15.40
CA ARG A 21 -3.07 31.39 -16.66
C ARG A 21 -3.61 29.95 -16.70
N THR A 22 -3.39 29.17 -15.64
CA THR A 22 -3.88 27.78 -15.55
C THR A 22 -5.40 27.66 -15.58
N HIS A 23 -6.14 28.61 -15.00
CA HIS A 23 -7.60 28.66 -15.11
C HIS A 23 -8.14 29.02 -16.51
N ARG A 24 -7.35 29.67 -17.39
CA ARG A 24 -7.76 29.95 -18.77
C ARG A 24 -7.63 28.73 -19.68
N ASP A 25 -6.60 27.91 -19.50
CA ASP A 25 -6.38 26.72 -20.32
C ASP A 25 -7.35 25.57 -20.00
N LEU A 26 -7.75 25.42 -18.73
CA LEU A 26 -8.76 24.44 -18.33
C LEU A 26 -10.17 24.72 -18.90
N ARG A 27 -10.47 25.97 -19.31
CA ARG A 27 -11.75 26.32 -19.96
C ARG A 27 -11.77 26.11 -21.49
N ARG A 28 -10.67 25.67 -22.11
CA ARG A 28 -10.59 25.42 -23.57
C ARG A 28 -10.60 23.94 -23.98
N ARG A 29 -10.74 22.99 -23.04
CA ARG A 29 -10.83 21.55 -23.34
C ARG A 29 -12.03 20.87 -22.70
N ALA A 30 -13.21 21.14 -23.26
CA ALA A 30 -14.41 20.35 -23.07
C ALA A 30 -15.08 20.12 -24.43
N PRO A 31 -14.89 18.95 -25.07
CA PRO A 31 -15.76 18.53 -26.16
C PRO A 31 -17.07 18.01 -25.58
N SER A 32 -18.17 18.70 -25.88
CA SER A 32 -19.53 18.24 -25.57
C SER A 32 -19.82 16.93 -26.32
N ILE A 33 -20.11 15.83 -25.61
CA ILE A 33 -20.61 14.60 -26.21
C ILE A 33 -22.14 14.67 -26.24
N ALA A 34 -22.63 15.57 -27.09
CA ALA A 34 -24.01 15.66 -27.52
C ALA A 34 -23.98 16.21 -28.96
N ASP A 35 -23.82 15.29 -29.91
CA ASP A 35 -24.13 15.38 -31.35
C ASP A 35 -23.26 14.39 -32.15
N ALA A 36 -23.76 13.16 -32.29
CA ALA A 36 -23.20 12.14 -33.18
C ALA A 36 -24.31 11.24 -33.75
N ASN A 37 -25.33 11.87 -34.32
CA ASN A 37 -26.34 11.19 -35.13
C ASN A 37 -26.55 11.96 -36.44
N ARG A 38 -26.80 11.18 -37.51
CA ARG A 38 -27.34 11.62 -38.81
C ARG A 38 -26.39 12.34 -39.80
N ILE A 39 -25.81 11.55 -40.71
CA ILE A 39 -25.77 11.92 -42.13
C ILE A 39 -26.38 10.76 -42.97
N GLN A 40 -27.50 11.10 -43.61
CA GLN A 40 -28.18 10.41 -44.72
C GLN A 40 -27.46 10.81 -46.05
N GLU A 41 -27.51 10.15 -47.22
CA GLU A 41 -28.20 8.96 -47.77
C GLU A 41 -27.85 8.90 -49.29
N ILE A 42 -28.63 8.20 -50.14
CA ILE A 42 -28.73 8.35 -51.63
C ILE A 42 -27.58 7.71 -52.44
N THR A 43 -27.73 6.82 -53.44
CA THR A 43 -28.83 6.03 -54.09
C THR A 43 -28.14 4.95 -54.99
N SER A 44 -28.74 3.96 -55.69
CA SER A 44 -30.10 3.38 -55.85
C SER A 44 -29.98 2.12 -56.74
N SER A 45 -30.83 1.10 -56.58
CA SER A 45 -31.44 0.31 -57.68
C SER A 45 -32.21 -0.94 -57.20
N THR A 46 -33.33 -1.20 -57.86
CA THR A 46 -34.18 -2.42 -57.88
C THR A 46 -34.37 -2.79 -59.38
N PRO A 47 -34.92 -3.96 -59.84
CA PRO A 47 -36.05 -4.71 -59.24
C PRO A 47 -36.10 -6.26 -59.46
N GLN A 48 -37.25 -6.86 -59.06
CA GLN A 48 -37.96 -8.06 -59.61
C GLN A 48 -37.96 -9.43 -58.89
N HIS A 49 -39.14 -9.75 -58.32
CA HIS A 49 -39.95 -11.00 -58.39
C HIS A 49 -39.31 -12.37 -58.74
N ASN A 50 -39.58 -13.42 -57.92
CA ASN A 50 -40.59 -14.45 -58.25
C ASN A 50 -40.78 -15.64 -57.25
N ALA A 51 -42.03 -16.14 -57.23
CA ALA A 51 -42.50 -17.54 -57.08
C ALA A 51 -42.40 -18.39 -55.78
N ILE A 52 -43.57 -18.97 -55.48
CA ILE A 52 -43.97 -19.95 -54.45
C ILE A 52 -43.44 -21.37 -54.73
N VAL A 53 -43.08 -22.15 -53.68
CA VAL A 53 -43.26 -23.63 -53.65
C VAL A 53 -43.71 -24.12 -52.26
N LYS A 54 -44.78 -24.93 -52.21
CA LYS A 54 -45.22 -25.67 -51.00
C LYS A 54 -44.58 -27.07 -50.96
N ARG A 55 -44.15 -27.56 -49.79
CA ARG A 55 -44.11 -29.01 -49.47
C ARG A 55 -44.63 -29.30 -48.06
N ARG A 56 -45.21 -30.49 -47.88
CA ARG A 56 -45.97 -30.97 -46.71
C ARG A 56 -45.60 -32.45 -46.47
N ARG A 57 -45.82 -32.95 -45.24
CA ARG A 57 -45.67 -34.33 -44.70
C ARG A 57 -44.44 -34.57 -43.81
N SER A 58 -44.42 -35.48 -42.82
CA SER A 58 -45.38 -35.84 -41.74
C SER A 58 -44.95 -37.13 -41.01
N SER A 59 -44.63 -37.07 -39.72
CA SER A 59 -44.62 -38.18 -38.73
C SER A 59 -44.31 -37.55 -37.35
N ALA A 60 -45.03 -37.73 -36.24
CA ALA A 60 -45.69 -38.88 -35.59
C ALA A 60 -44.81 -39.61 -34.55
N SER A 61 -44.63 -39.01 -33.36
CA SER A 61 -44.86 -39.60 -32.01
C SER A 61 -44.23 -38.75 -30.88
N PRO A 62 -44.79 -38.74 -29.65
CA PRO A 62 -44.34 -37.86 -28.58
C PRO A 62 -43.26 -38.52 -27.69
N ILE A 63 -42.35 -37.70 -27.15
CA ILE A 63 -41.49 -38.09 -26.02
C ILE A 63 -41.89 -37.23 -24.82
N SER A 64 -42.40 -37.89 -23.78
CA SER A 64 -42.81 -37.24 -22.53
C SER A 64 -41.61 -36.75 -21.72
N ILE A 65 -41.83 -35.68 -20.97
CA ILE A 65 -40.81 -34.87 -20.31
C ILE A 65 -40.32 -35.52 -19.02
N ALA A 66 -38.99 -35.55 -18.82
CA ALA A 66 -38.36 -35.71 -17.52
C ALA A 66 -37.08 -34.85 -17.38
N SER A 67 -37.18 -33.59 -17.81
CA SER A 67 -36.13 -32.58 -17.58
C SER A 67 -36.73 -31.43 -16.79
N THR A 68 -36.61 -31.46 -15.46
CA THR A 68 -36.93 -30.32 -14.59
C THR A 68 -35.84 -29.27 -14.80
N PRO A 69 -36.09 -28.14 -15.48
CA PRO A 69 -35.06 -27.11 -15.62
C PRO A 69 -34.93 -26.38 -14.27
N PRO A 70 -33.73 -25.94 -13.86
CA PRO A 70 -33.63 -25.05 -12.71
C PRO A 70 -34.48 -23.81 -12.99
N ARG A 71 -35.30 -23.43 -12.01
CA ARG A 71 -36.35 -22.40 -12.10
C ARG A 71 -35.74 -21.02 -12.31
N ARG A 72 -35.34 -20.70 -13.55
CA ARG A 72 -34.82 -19.38 -13.94
C ARG A 72 -35.83 -18.31 -13.49
N ALA A 73 -35.34 -17.32 -12.74
CA ALA A 73 -36.16 -16.19 -12.29
C ALA A 73 -36.83 -15.53 -13.51
N ALA A 74 -38.12 -15.20 -13.38
CA ALA A 74 -38.89 -14.70 -14.52
C ALA A 74 -38.32 -13.36 -15.01
N PRO A 75 -38.09 -13.18 -16.33
CA PRO A 75 -37.30 -12.07 -16.88
C PRO A 75 -37.89 -10.67 -16.60
N ARG A 76 -39.17 -10.58 -16.20
CA ARG A 76 -39.78 -9.32 -15.78
C ARG A 76 -39.23 -8.79 -14.44
N ARG A 77 -38.87 -9.67 -13.48
CA ARG A 77 -38.31 -9.24 -12.18
C ARG A 77 -36.97 -8.51 -12.35
N LEU A 78 -36.09 -9.09 -13.18
CA LEU A 78 -34.78 -8.53 -13.52
C LEU A 78 -34.85 -7.15 -14.17
N LYS A 79 -35.95 -6.82 -14.89
CA LYS A 79 -36.14 -5.46 -15.40
C LYS A 79 -36.51 -4.50 -14.27
N THR A 80 -37.52 -4.84 -13.47
CA THR A 80 -37.98 -3.98 -12.35
C THR A 80 -36.90 -3.75 -11.29
N GLU A 81 -36.04 -4.73 -11.03
CA GLU A 81 -34.88 -4.59 -10.13
C GLU A 81 -33.83 -3.62 -10.69
N ARG A 82 -33.56 -3.67 -12.00
CA ARG A 82 -32.66 -2.72 -12.68
C ARG A 82 -33.22 -1.30 -12.75
N ASP A 83 -34.50 -1.17 -13.08
CA ASP A 83 -35.17 0.13 -13.18
C ASP A 83 -35.07 0.84 -11.80
N ARG A 84 -35.40 0.14 -10.70
CA ARG A 84 -35.24 0.66 -9.31
C ARG A 84 -33.80 1.06 -8.95
N LEU A 85 -32.80 0.28 -9.38
CA LEU A 85 -31.39 0.58 -9.14
C LEU A 85 -31.00 1.89 -9.84
N PHE A 86 -31.45 2.09 -11.08
CA PHE A 86 -31.19 3.33 -11.80
C PHE A 86 -31.94 4.52 -11.21
N ASP A 87 -33.21 4.34 -10.81
CA ASP A 87 -33.98 5.37 -10.11
C ASP A 87 -33.27 5.83 -8.81
N ALA A 88 -32.72 4.89 -8.03
CA ALA A 88 -31.98 5.18 -6.80
C ALA A 88 -30.62 5.89 -7.06
N ILE A 89 -29.92 5.53 -8.15
CA ILE A 89 -28.70 6.21 -8.57
C ILE A 89 -29.01 7.64 -9.06
N GLU A 90 -30.09 7.82 -9.82
CA GLU A 90 -30.54 9.15 -10.31
C GLU A 90 -30.99 10.06 -9.15
N ALA A 91 -31.62 9.49 -8.12
CA ALA A 91 -31.94 10.18 -6.87
C ALA A 91 -30.71 10.49 -5.98
N GLY A 92 -29.52 9.97 -6.32
CA GLY A 92 -28.28 10.20 -5.57
C GLY A 92 -28.18 9.42 -4.27
N ASP A 93 -28.84 8.26 -4.16
CA ASP A 93 -28.73 7.40 -2.98
C ASP A 93 -27.30 6.89 -2.77
N ALA A 94 -26.81 6.96 -1.54
CA ALA A 94 -25.50 6.43 -1.16
C ALA A 94 -25.46 4.89 -1.11
N TYR A 95 -26.63 4.26 -0.98
CA TYR A 95 -26.83 2.82 -0.83
C TYR A 95 -27.95 2.28 -1.74
N PRO A 96 -27.80 2.38 -3.08
CA PRO A 96 -28.88 2.06 -4.02
C PRO A 96 -29.15 0.55 -4.20
N LEU A 97 -28.37 -0.33 -3.56
CA LEU A 97 -28.64 -1.78 -3.49
C LEU A 97 -29.30 -2.16 -2.16
N GLU A 98 -30.02 -3.29 -2.14
CA GLU A 98 -30.53 -3.87 -0.90
C GLU A 98 -29.37 -4.26 0.04
N ALA A 99 -29.54 -4.02 1.35
CA ALA A 99 -28.51 -4.31 2.35
C ALA A 99 -28.33 -5.83 2.55
N VAL A 100 -27.08 -6.31 2.37
CA VAL A 100 -26.71 -7.73 2.45
C VAL A 100 -25.80 -7.98 3.66
N HIS A 101 -25.98 -9.13 4.32
CA HIS A 101 -25.07 -9.54 5.38
C HIS A 101 -23.90 -10.34 4.80
N ILE A 102 -22.72 -9.70 4.76
CA ILE A 102 -21.46 -10.31 4.32
C ILE A 102 -20.78 -10.93 5.55
N ARG A 103 -20.55 -12.25 5.51
CA ARG A 103 -19.98 -13.09 6.56
C ARG A 103 -18.62 -13.67 6.21
N SER A 104 -18.41 -14.05 4.94
CA SER A 104 -17.14 -14.57 4.44
C SER A 104 -16.76 -13.93 3.10
N ALA A 105 -15.62 -14.36 2.55
CA ALA A 105 -15.21 -13.98 1.20
C ALA A 105 -16.14 -14.52 0.10
N ASP A 106 -16.88 -15.60 0.35
CA ASP A 106 -17.81 -16.21 -0.61
C ASP A 106 -19.04 -15.33 -0.88
N ASP A 107 -19.36 -14.43 0.05
CA ASP A 107 -20.43 -13.43 -0.09
C ASP A 107 -19.99 -12.22 -0.96
N LEU A 108 -18.73 -12.15 -1.38
CA LEU A 108 -18.18 -11.04 -2.19
C LEU A 108 -18.30 -11.34 -3.69
N ASN A 109 -18.72 -10.34 -4.47
CA ASN A 109 -18.73 -10.44 -5.93
C ASN A 109 -17.33 -10.21 -6.55
N GLU A 110 -17.19 -10.51 -7.84
CA GLU A 110 -15.92 -10.41 -8.58
C GLU A 110 -15.23 -9.03 -8.45
N ALA A 111 -16.00 -7.94 -8.51
CA ALA A 111 -15.45 -6.59 -8.38
C ALA A 111 -14.94 -6.31 -6.96
N GLN A 112 -15.65 -6.79 -5.94
CA GLN A 112 -15.27 -6.67 -4.53
C GLN A 112 -14.02 -7.50 -4.22
N LEU A 113 -13.96 -8.75 -4.71
CA LEU A 113 -12.77 -9.61 -4.61
C LEU A 113 -11.56 -8.99 -5.31
N LYS A 114 -11.75 -8.46 -6.53
CA LYS A 114 -10.71 -7.70 -7.24
C LYS A 114 -10.21 -6.51 -6.41
N LYS A 115 -11.09 -5.80 -5.72
CA LYS A 115 -10.70 -4.67 -4.87
C LYS A 115 -9.93 -5.08 -3.62
N CYS A 116 -10.33 -6.18 -2.96
CA CYS A 116 -9.53 -6.79 -1.89
C CYS A 116 -8.12 -7.17 -2.37
N TYR A 117 -8.02 -7.71 -3.60
CA TYR A 117 -6.75 -8.02 -4.23
C TYR A 117 -5.90 -6.76 -4.56
N GLU A 118 -6.51 -5.70 -5.08
CA GLU A 118 -5.83 -4.39 -5.28
C GLU A 118 -5.28 -3.81 -3.97
N ILE A 119 -6.05 -3.89 -2.88
CA ILE A 119 -5.65 -3.43 -1.54
C ILE A 119 -4.42 -4.20 -1.04
N LEU A 120 -4.46 -5.55 -1.15
CA LEU A 120 -3.33 -6.40 -0.76
C LEU A 120 -2.10 -6.15 -1.62
N HIS A 121 -2.27 -5.99 -2.93
CA HIS A 121 -1.15 -5.68 -3.83
C HIS A 121 -0.50 -4.34 -3.48
N ALA A 122 -1.30 -3.29 -3.25
CA ALA A 122 -0.80 -1.98 -2.86
C ALA A 122 -0.03 -2.01 -1.53
N CYS A 123 -0.56 -2.72 -0.52
CA CYS A 123 0.12 -2.97 0.75
C CYS A 123 1.49 -3.65 0.58
N GLY A 124 1.58 -4.62 -0.33
CA GLY A 124 2.83 -5.31 -0.65
C GLY A 124 3.82 -4.38 -1.35
N SER A 125 3.41 -3.78 -2.47
CA SER A 125 4.24 -2.93 -3.33
C SER A 125 4.75 -1.67 -2.65
N ALA A 126 4.08 -1.19 -1.60
CA ALA A 126 4.59 -0.08 -0.79
C ALA A 126 5.93 -0.41 -0.10
N THR A 127 6.24 -1.68 0.21
CA THR A 127 7.36 -2.06 1.10
C THR A 127 8.28 -3.16 0.56
N ASP A 128 7.75 -4.13 -0.21
CA ASP A 128 8.54 -5.13 -0.94
C ASP A 128 8.80 -4.64 -2.38
N PRO A 129 10.05 -4.28 -2.76
CA PRO A 129 10.37 -3.88 -4.12
C PRO A 129 10.19 -5.03 -5.13
N ASN A 130 10.10 -6.28 -4.65
CA ASN A 130 9.84 -7.46 -5.45
C ASN A 130 8.36 -7.88 -5.38
N ALA A 131 7.45 -7.00 -4.95
CA ALA A 131 6.02 -7.28 -4.95
C ALA A 131 5.52 -7.55 -6.38
N SER A 132 4.69 -8.58 -6.53
CA SER A 132 4.16 -8.98 -7.84
C SER A 132 2.75 -9.52 -7.71
N LEU A 133 2.00 -9.47 -8.81
CA LEU A 133 0.64 -10.02 -8.89
C LEU A 133 0.61 -11.52 -8.53
N THR A 134 1.66 -12.27 -8.87
CA THR A 134 1.82 -13.68 -8.48
C THR A 134 1.95 -13.86 -6.97
N LYS A 135 2.79 -13.06 -6.29
CA LYS A 135 2.90 -13.08 -4.82
C LYS A 135 1.58 -12.67 -4.15
N THR A 136 0.89 -11.66 -4.67
CA THR A 136 -0.44 -11.27 -4.19
C THR A 136 -1.43 -12.42 -4.35
N ARG A 137 -1.45 -13.13 -5.49
CA ARG A 137 -2.34 -14.28 -5.69
C ARG A 137 -2.05 -15.44 -4.74
N GLN A 138 -0.80 -15.65 -4.33
CA GLN A 138 -0.43 -16.67 -3.34
C GLN A 138 -0.83 -16.32 -1.90
N SER A 139 -1.14 -15.04 -1.62
CA SER A 139 -1.43 -14.53 -0.27
C SER A 139 -2.85 -13.99 -0.09
N ILE A 140 -3.66 -13.92 -1.15
CA ILE A 140 -5.01 -13.36 -1.13
C ILE A 140 -5.96 -14.11 -0.20
N ASP A 141 -5.88 -15.44 -0.18
CA ASP A 141 -6.79 -16.28 0.60
C ASP A 141 -6.55 -16.04 2.11
N GLY A 142 -5.29 -16.07 2.56
CA GLY A 142 -4.92 -15.71 3.94
C GLY A 142 -5.15 -14.24 4.32
N PHE A 143 -5.20 -13.32 3.35
CA PHE A 143 -5.64 -11.94 3.60
C PHE A 143 -7.15 -11.86 3.81
N LEU A 144 -7.94 -12.56 3.01
CA LEU A 144 -9.39 -12.65 3.15
C LEU A 144 -9.77 -13.31 4.48
N ASP A 145 -9.09 -14.40 4.85
CA ASP A 145 -9.22 -15.01 6.19
C ASP A 145 -8.96 -13.98 7.30
N ALA A 146 -7.88 -13.20 7.21
CA ALA A 146 -7.58 -12.16 8.19
C ALA A 146 -8.61 -11.00 8.20
N VAL A 147 -9.22 -10.69 7.05
CA VAL A 147 -10.31 -9.71 6.94
C VAL A 147 -11.57 -10.20 7.65
N PHE A 148 -11.96 -11.48 7.50
CA PHE A 148 -13.15 -12.04 8.16
C PHE A 148 -12.88 -12.67 9.54
N ASN A 149 -11.62 -12.78 9.98
CA ASN A 149 -11.27 -13.33 11.28
C ASN A 149 -11.95 -12.56 12.43
N ASP A 150 -12.81 -13.26 13.17
CA ASP A 150 -13.71 -12.73 14.18
C ASP A 150 -14.48 -11.46 13.75
N TRP A 151 -14.81 -11.31 12.46
CA TRP A 151 -15.42 -10.09 11.94
C TRP A 151 -16.42 -10.37 10.80
N SER A 152 -17.53 -9.63 10.80
CA SER A 152 -18.52 -9.64 9.72
C SER A 152 -19.18 -8.27 9.62
N SER A 153 -19.91 -8.00 8.52
CA SER A 153 -20.52 -6.68 8.29
C SER A 153 -21.53 -6.23 9.35
N ARG A 154 -22.04 -7.15 10.18
CA ARG A 154 -22.96 -6.86 11.29
C ARG A 154 -22.29 -6.79 12.67
N LYS A 155 -20.98 -7.05 12.80
CA LYS A 155 -20.31 -7.01 14.11
C LYS A 155 -20.16 -5.56 14.57
N ALA A 156 -21.06 -5.14 15.45
CA ALA A 156 -21.06 -3.81 16.04
C ALA A 156 -19.76 -3.58 16.83
N GLY A 157 -18.93 -2.66 16.36
CA GLY A 157 -17.67 -2.27 16.97
C GLY A 157 -16.98 -1.22 16.10
N SER A 158 -16.24 -0.31 16.72
CA SER A 158 -15.41 0.64 15.98
C SER A 158 -14.35 -0.14 15.19
N LEU A 159 -14.25 0.14 13.88
CA LEU A 159 -13.11 -0.32 13.09
C LEU A 159 -11.88 0.45 13.57
N LEU A 160 -11.15 -0.12 14.53
CA LEU A 160 -9.91 0.45 15.04
C LEU A 160 -8.86 0.47 13.92
N ARG A 161 -8.45 1.67 13.51
CA ARG A 161 -7.33 1.85 12.60
C ARG A 161 -6.05 1.59 13.38
N SER A 162 -5.10 0.86 12.81
CA SER A 162 -3.78 0.70 13.43
C SER A 162 -3.12 2.06 13.57
N GLU A 163 -2.58 2.34 14.75
CA GLU A 163 -1.61 3.42 14.95
C GLU A 163 -0.21 2.93 14.52
N LEU A 164 0.71 3.87 14.35
CA LEU A 164 2.12 3.58 14.00
C LEU A 164 2.97 3.65 15.27
N ASP A 165 2.85 2.65 16.11
CA ASP A 165 3.58 2.55 17.37
C ASP A 165 4.57 1.37 17.34
N PHE A 166 5.86 1.69 17.37
CA PHE A 166 6.93 0.72 17.50
C PHE A 166 8.24 1.33 18.01
N LEU A 167 8.99 0.49 18.73
CA LEU A 167 10.42 0.62 18.95
C LEU A 167 11.16 -0.46 18.16
N VAL A 168 12.32 -0.10 17.61
CA VAL A 168 13.28 -1.01 16.98
C VAL A 168 14.71 -0.62 17.36
N GLU A 169 15.54 -1.64 17.56
CA GLU A 169 16.95 -1.51 17.90
C GLU A 169 17.76 -2.29 16.88
N ALA A 170 18.84 -1.70 16.37
CA ALA A 170 19.85 -2.37 15.58
C ALA A 170 21.21 -2.21 16.25
N ASP A 171 22.06 -3.21 16.10
CA ASP A 171 23.30 -3.38 16.83
C ASP A 171 24.39 -3.89 15.88
N VAL A 172 25.63 -3.42 16.08
CA VAL A 172 26.83 -3.86 15.36
C VAL A 172 28.05 -3.81 16.27
N VAL A 173 29.08 -4.60 15.95
CA VAL A 173 30.41 -4.40 16.53
C VAL A 173 31.08 -3.23 15.80
N ALA A 174 31.18 -2.08 16.46
CA ALA A 174 31.77 -0.87 15.90
C ALA A 174 33.30 -0.81 16.04
N GLY A 175 33.88 -1.59 16.95
CA GLY A 175 35.33 -1.65 17.15
C GLY A 175 35.75 -2.62 18.24
N ARG A 176 37.02 -2.52 18.65
CA ARG A 176 37.61 -3.23 19.80
C ARG A 176 38.30 -2.26 20.75
N VAL A 177 38.37 -2.62 22.03
CA VAL A 177 39.25 -1.98 23.00
C VAL A 177 40.66 -2.55 22.80
N CYS A 178 41.62 -1.67 22.51
CA CYS A 178 43.00 -2.06 22.24
C CYS A 178 43.88 -1.86 23.49
N ALA A 179 44.50 -2.93 23.98
CA ALA A 179 45.46 -2.88 25.08
C ALA A 179 46.81 -2.23 24.69
N LYS A 180 47.13 -2.16 23.39
CA LYS A 180 48.40 -1.62 22.85
C LYS A 180 48.17 -0.50 21.81
N PRO A 181 47.55 0.63 22.18
CA PRO A 181 47.15 1.66 21.22
C PRO A 181 48.33 2.37 20.53
N GLN A 182 49.57 2.21 21.02
CA GLN A 182 50.78 2.74 20.37
C GLN A 182 51.37 1.80 19.31
N GLU A 183 51.01 0.50 19.35
CA GLU A 183 51.49 -0.51 18.41
C GLU A 183 50.43 -0.84 17.35
N HIS A 184 49.15 -0.92 17.73
CA HIS A 184 48.05 -1.24 16.82
C HIS A 184 47.44 0.05 16.23
N LYS A 185 47.43 0.15 14.91
CA LYS A 185 46.85 1.25 14.13
C LYS A 185 45.36 1.05 13.89
N ASP A 186 44.92 -0.17 13.62
CA ASP A 186 43.53 -0.51 13.30
C ASP A 186 43.00 -1.76 14.04
N ILE A 187 41.84 -2.27 13.60
CA ILE A 187 41.20 -3.45 14.20
C ILE A 187 41.86 -4.76 13.76
N ALA A 188 42.46 -4.82 12.56
CA ALA A 188 43.14 -6.01 12.07
C ALA A 188 44.46 -6.25 12.82
N ASP A 189 45.17 -5.17 13.18
CA ASP A 189 46.29 -5.25 14.13
C ASP A 189 45.85 -5.82 15.50
N CYS A 190 44.64 -5.46 15.96
CA CYS A 190 44.08 -5.99 17.21
C CYS A 190 43.69 -7.47 17.10
N ASP A 191 43.15 -7.91 15.96
CA ASP A 191 42.85 -9.32 15.69
C ASP A 191 44.14 -10.16 15.57
N ALA A 192 45.19 -9.61 14.96
CA ALA A 192 46.49 -10.27 14.82
C ALA A 192 47.30 -10.29 16.15
N GLY A 193 47.13 -9.28 17.01
CA GLY A 193 47.83 -9.11 18.29
C GLY A 193 47.42 -10.08 19.41
N GLY A 194 46.47 -10.98 19.15
CA GLY A 194 46.03 -12.02 20.10
C GLY A 194 45.04 -11.55 21.17
N SER A 195 44.87 -12.36 22.22
CA SER A 195 43.75 -12.27 23.17
C SER A 195 43.70 -11.02 24.06
N LEU A 196 44.62 -10.06 23.92
CA LEU A 196 44.67 -8.84 24.74
C LEU A 196 43.77 -7.71 24.21
N CYS A 197 43.22 -7.82 23.00
CA CYS A 197 42.30 -6.85 22.41
C CYS A 197 40.91 -7.47 22.15
N SER A 198 40.51 -8.41 23.01
CA SER A 198 39.29 -9.22 22.86
C SER A 198 37.99 -8.44 23.09
N ALA A 199 37.98 -7.52 24.06
CA ALA A 199 36.80 -6.73 24.43
C ALA A 199 36.26 -5.89 23.26
N THR A 200 35.03 -6.19 22.85
CA THR A 200 34.35 -5.55 21.71
C THR A 200 33.65 -4.26 22.13
N VAL A 201 33.59 -3.29 21.21
CA VAL A 201 32.76 -2.09 21.31
C VAL A 201 31.53 -2.31 20.43
N SER A 202 30.36 -2.39 21.04
CA SER A 202 29.08 -2.45 20.34
C SER A 202 28.50 -1.06 20.17
N ALA A 203 27.90 -0.79 19.01
CA ALA A 203 27.07 0.40 18.78
C ALA A 203 25.62 -0.04 18.57
N VAL A 204 24.68 0.58 19.29
CA VAL A 204 23.25 0.28 19.24
C VAL A 204 22.48 1.53 18.83
N ALA A 205 21.74 1.46 17.73
CA ALA A 205 20.84 2.50 17.27
C ALA A 205 19.39 2.11 17.52
N THR A 206 18.68 2.93 18.30
CA THR A 206 17.26 2.76 18.63
C THR A 206 16.44 3.82 17.89
N TYR A 207 15.34 3.40 17.28
CA TYR A 207 14.30 4.30 16.77
C TYR A 207 12.95 3.97 17.40
N CYS A 208 12.30 5.01 17.93
CA CYS A 208 10.91 4.96 18.41
C CYS A 208 10.03 5.85 17.53
N SER A 209 8.84 5.38 17.17
CA SER A 209 7.87 6.19 16.40
C SER A 209 6.99 7.08 17.26
N ASN A 210 6.84 6.81 18.56
CA ASN A 210 5.94 7.56 19.45
C ASN A 210 6.47 7.65 20.91
N PRO A 211 6.94 8.82 21.39
CA PRO A 211 7.27 9.99 20.59
C PRO A 211 8.43 9.70 19.63
N PRO A 212 8.51 10.37 18.47
CA PRO A 212 9.62 10.21 17.53
C PRO A 212 10.97 10.46 18.19
N MET A 213 11.83 9.43 18.24
CA MET A 213 13.13 9.50 18.91
C MET A 213 14.15 8.62 18.18
N PHE A 214 15.35 9.16 17.99
CA PHE A 214 16.54 8.41 17.59
C PHE A 214 17.56 8.47 18.73
N LYS A 215 18.14 7.32 19.09
CA LYS A 215 19.16 7.18 20.14
C LYS A 215 20.31 6.34 19.60
N LEU A 216 21.55 6.73 19.87
CA LEU A 216 22.75 5.96 19.55
C LEU A 216 23.54 5.76 20.84
N GLU A 217 23.78 4.50 21.19
CA GLU A 217 24.53 4.11 22.38
C GLU A 217 25.76 3.29 22.01
N PHE A 218 26.79 3.38 22.83
CA PHE A 218 28.00 2.57 22.71
C PHE A 218 28.21 1.84 24.02
N SER A 219 28.54 0.56 23.94
CA SER A 219 28.85 -0.27 25.09
C SER A 219 30.05 -1.16 24.85
N VAL A 220 30.69 -1.62 25.93
CA VAL A 220 31.74 -2.64 25.91
C VAL A 220 31.25 -3.81 26.75
N VAL A 221 31.40 -5.03 26.24
CA VAL A 221 31.18 -6.22 27.08
C VAL A 221 32.47 -6.50 27.84
N ASP A 222 32.42 -6.35 29.16
CA ASP A 222 33.49 -6.81 30.04
C ASP A 222 33.43 -8.35 30.15
N GLU A 223 34.59 -9.00 30.02
CA GLU A 223 34.70 -10.47 30.03
C GLU A 223 34.41 -11.09 31.40
N LEU A 224 34.52 -10.32 32.49
CA LEU A 224 34.29 -10.79 33.85
C LEU A 224 32.80 -10.77 34.24
N SER A 225 32.08 -9.72 33.85
CA SER A 225 30.64 -9.56 34.12
C SER A 225 29.73 -10.13 33.01
N GLY A 226 30.22 -10.20 31.77
CA GLY A 226 29.43 -10.58 30.60
C GLY A 226 28.28 -9.61 30.29
N GLN A 227 28.26 -8.42 30.90
CA GLN A 227 27.23 -7.40 30.69
C GLN A 227 27.78 -6.25 29.82
N PRO A 228 26.95 -5.62 28.97
CA PRO A 228 27.35 -4.42 28.23
C PRO A 228 27.40 -3.21 29.17
N GLU A 229 28.59 -2.68 29.42
CA GLU A 229 28.78 -1.41 30.13
C GLU A 229 28.74 -0.23 29.15
N PRO A 230 27.94 0.83 29.41
CA PRO A 230 27.85 1.98 28.52
C PRO A 230 29.13 2.82 28.56
N ILE A 231 29.62 3.23 27.39
CA ILE A 231 30.85 4.03 27.24
C ILE A 231 30.59 5.36 26.52
N CYS A 232 31.36 6.39 26.87
CA CYS A 232 31.44 7.61 26.07
C CYS A 232 32.51 7.42 24.98
N PRO A 233 32.17 7.31 23.69
CA PRO A 233 33.16 7.05 22.64
C PRO A 233 34.15 8.23 22.47
N ILE A 234 33.73 9.46 22.79
CA ILE A 234 34.53 10.68 22.65
C ILE A 234 35.77 10.67 23.57
N SER A 235 35.68 10.04 24.74
CA SER A 235 36.80 9.96 25.69
C SER A 235 37.75 8.77 25.45
N ARG A 236 37.40 7.84 24.55
CA ARG A 236 38.14 6.59 24.32
C ARG A 236 39.14 6.70 23.17
N ARG A 237 40.44 6.79 23.50
CA ARG A 237 41.57 6.80 22.53
C ARG A 237 42.17 5.40 22.28
N ASP A 238 41.83 4.49 23.17
CA ASP A 238 42.15 3.07 23.19
C ASP A 238 41.24 2.23 22.27
N VAL A 239 40.12 2.78 21.79
CA VAL A 239 39.25 2.07 20.84
C VAL A 239 39.86 2.08 19.44
N ARG A 240 39.83 0.93 18.76
CA ARG A 240 40.10 0.77 17.33
C ARG A 240 38.78 0.48 16.64
N TRP A 241 38.25 1.51 15.98
CA TRP A 241 37.03 1.45 15.19
C TRP A 241 37.26 0.62 13.93
N ALA A 242 36.24 -0.08 13.43
CA ALA A 242 36.33 -0.77 12.15
C ALA A 242 36.61 0.25 11.03
N ALA A 243 37.68 0.02 10.26
CA ALA A 243 38.51 1.08 9.68
C ALA A 243 37.80 2.01 8.68
N ASP A 244 36.85 1.49 7.89
CA ASP A 244 36.26 2.19 6.75
C ASP A 244 34.74 2.45 6.89
N GLY A 245 34.25 2.62 8.12
CA GLY A 245 32.87 3.06 8.37
C GLY A 245 31.78 2.04 8.01
N ASP A 246 32.15 0.80 7.68
CA ASP A 246 31.21 -0.26 7.32
C ASP A 246 30.21 -0.52 8.46
N TRP A 247 30.66 -0.50 9.72
CA TRP A 247 29.78 -0.63 10.89
C TRP A 247 28.64 0.41 10.90
N VAL A 248 28.87 1.66 10.47
CA VAL A 248 27.81 2.67 10.35
C VAL A 248 26.86 2.30 9.22
N GLY A 249 27.39 1.81 8.10
CA GLY A 249 26.62 1.32 6.96
C GLY A 249 25.76 0.09 7.29
N GLU A 250 26.30 -0.88 8.02
CA GLU A 250 25.62 -2.06 8.55
C GLU A 250 24.54 -1.69 9.56
N LEU A 251 24.87 -0.83 10.54
CA LEU A 251 23.90 -0.33 11.52
C LEU A 251 22.74 0.41 10.85
N ARG A 252 23.04 1.21 9.82
CA ARG A 252 22.05 1.89 8.98
C ARG A 252 21.15 0.89 8.24
N LYS A 253 21.74 -0.10 7.54
CA LYS A 253 20.99 -1.16 6.83
C LYS A 253 20.12 -1.97 7.80
N GLY A 254 20.65 -2.34 8.95
CA GLY A 254 19.97 -3.12 10.00
C GLY A 254 18.79 -2.36 10.60
N LEU A 255 18.98 -1.09 10.96
CA LEU A 255 17.90 -0.24 11.48
C LEU A 255 16.82 -0.02 10.40
N GLN A 256 17.20 0.37 9.18
CA GLN A 256 16.27 0.57 8.07
C GLN A 256 15.45 -0.70 7.79
N ALA A 257 16.07 -1.88 7.76
CA ALA A 257 15.38 -3.14 7.55
C ALA A 257 14.37 -3.46 8.68
N LYS A 258 14.75 -3.22 9.94
CA LYS A 258 13.86 -3.39 11.10
C LYS A 258 12.68 -2.40 11.05
N VAL A 259 12.90 -1.14 10.64
CA VAL A 259 11.86 -0.13 10.42
C VAL A 259 10.91 -0.53 9.28
N VAL A 260 11.43 -0.92 8.12
CA VAL A 260 10.62 -1.39 6.98
C VAL A 260 9.75 -2.58 7.36
N ALA A 261 10.25 -3.50 8.19
CA ALA A 261 9.45 -4.62 8.69
C ALA A 261 8.27 -4.18 9.58
N LYS A 262 8.45 -3.15 10.43
CA LYS A 262 7.37 -2.56 11.24
C LYS A 262 6.36 -1.81 10.35
N ILE A 263 6.84 -1.03 9.37
CA ILE A 263 5.99 -0.36 8.38
C ILE A 263 5.14 -1.39 7.61
N HIS A 264 5.75 -2.47 7.13
CA HIS A 264 5.05 -3.56 6.44
C HIS A 264 3.97 -4.22 7.33
N LYS A 265 4.24 -4.41 8.62
CA LYS A 265 3.25 -4.88 9.59
C LYS A 265 2.09 -3.88 9.76
N HIS A 266 2.38 -2.60 9.92
CA HIS A 266 1.36 -1.54 10.00
C HIS A 266 0.49 -1.51 8.73
N ASN A 267 1.10 -1.54 7.55
CA ASN A 267 0.40 -1.57 6.27
C ASN A 267 -0.54 -2.78 6.16
N LYS A 268 -0.15 -3.98 6.65
CA LYS A 268 -1.05 -5.15 6.70
C LYS A 268 -2.30 -4.91 7.56
N HIS A 269 -2.14 -4.32 8.74
CA HIS A 269 -3.29 -3.95 9.58
C HIS A 269 -4.15 -2.86 8.93
N LEU A 270 -3.54 -1.88 8.26
CA LEU A 270 -4.25 -0.86 7.50
C LEU A 270 -5.01 -1.44 6.30
N ALA A 271 -4.44 -2.41 5.58
CA ALA A 271 -5.09 -3.11 4.47
C ALA A 271 -6.34 -3.86 4.92
N ILE A 272 -6.26 -4.58 6.05
CA ILE A 272 -7.41 -5.25 6.67
C ILE A 272 -8.47 -4.22 7.07
N TRP A 273 -8.07 -3.10 7.68
CA TRP A 273 -8.98 -2.02 8.05
C TRP A 273 -9.70 -1.40 6.84
N GLN A 274 -8.97 -1.09 5.76
CA GLN A 274 -9.54 -0.55 4.51
C GLN A 274 -10.53 -1.54 3.89
N ALA A 275 -10.19 -2.85 3.83
CA ALA A 275 -11.09 -3.87 3.31
C ALA A 275 -12.36 -4.00 4.18
N ARG A 276 -12.24 -4.08 5.51
CA ARG A 276 -13.38 -4.12 6.44
C ARG A 276 -14.28 -2.89 6.32
N LYS A 277 -13.70 -1.69 6.15
CA LYS A 277 -14.43 -0.44 5.90
C LYS A 277 -15.29 -0.56 4.63
N LEU A 278 -14.70 -1.00 3.51
CA LEU A 278 -15.45 -1.16 2.25
C LEU A 278 -16.53 -2.25 2.34
N ILE A 279 -16.23 -3.39 2.96
CA ILE A 279 -17.21 -4.47 3.17
C ILE A 279 -18.39 -3.98 4.03
N GLY A 280 -18.14 -3.10 5.01
CA GLY A 280 -19.18 -2.44 5.79
C GLY A 280 -20.10 -1.55 4.95
N GLU A 281 -19.56 -0.82 3.96
CA GLU A 281 -20.36 0.02 3.06
C GLU A 281 -21.09 -0.81 1.97
N TRP A 282 -20.44 -1.84 1.42
CA TRP A 282 -21.06 -2.79 0.49
C TRP A 282 -22.24 -3.53 1.12
N ALA A 283 -22.10 -3.94 2.39
CA ALA A 283 -23.17 -4.58 3.14
C ALA A 283 -24.40 -3.69 3.39
N LYS A 284 -24.22 -2.36 3.37
CA LYS A 284 -25.36 -1.41 3.43
C LYS A 284 -26.04 -1.20 2.07
N GLY A 285 -25.37 -1.58 0.97
CA GLY A 285 -25.86 -1.40 -0.39
C GLY A 285 -25.03 -0.44 -1.26
N SER A 286 -23.83 -0.02 -0.82
CA SER A 286 -23.03 0.96 -1.57
C SER A 286 -22.38 0.35 -2.81
N LEU A 287 -22.38 1.10 -3.92
CA LEU A 287 -21.64 0.81 -5.15
C LEU A 287 -20.19 1.31 -5.13
N SER A 288 -19.79 2.04 -4.08
CA SER A 288 -18.45 2.63 -4.01
C SER A 288 -17.37 1.58 -3.83
N MET A 289 -16.36 1.60 -4.71
CA MET A 289 -15.15 0.80 -4.54
C MET A 289 -14.11 1.49 -3.64
N GLY A 290 -14.46 2.66 -3.07
CA GLY A 290 -13.56 3.47 -2.26
C GLY A 290 -12.44 4.13 -3.06
N GLU A 291 -11.36 4.45 -2.37
CA GLU A 291 -10.24 5.21 -2.93
C GLU A 291 -9.35 4.37 -3.86
N GLU A 292 -8.58 5.07 -4.69
CA GLU A 292 -7.46 4.50 -5.42
C GLU A 292 -6.38 3.98 -4.46
N ALA A 293 -5.67 2.92 -4.83
CA ALA A 293 -4.59 2.32 -4.04
C ALA A 293 -3.58 3.34 -3.49
N LYS A 294 -3.21 4.35 -4.29
CA LYS A 294 -2.25 5.41 -3.93
C LYS A 294 -2.74 6.35 -2.82
N LYS A 295 -4.05 6.41 -2.56
CA LYS A 295 -4.67 7.32 -1.58
C LYS A 295 -4.97 6.64 -0.24
N MET A 296 -4.91 5.30 -0.19
CA MET A 296 -5.26 4.49 0.99
C MET A 296 -4.35 4.69 2.23
N GLY A 297 -3.28 5.48 2.12
CA GLY A 297 -2.42 5.85 3.24
C GLY A 297 -1.40 4.78 3.65
N PHE A 298 -1.06 3.86 2.76
CA PHE A 298 0.10 2.96 2.97
C PHE A 298 1.38 3.77 3.02
N LEU A 299 2.22 3.49 4.01
CA LEU A 299 3.56 4.07 4.11
C LEU A 299 4.50 3.29 3.18
N GLU A 300 5.28 3.98 2.37
CA GLU A 300 6.19 3.35 1.42
C GLU A 300 7.51 2.97 2.12
N ARG A 301 8.43 2.37 1.36
CA ARG A 301 9.76 2.00 1.86
C ARG A 301 10.61 3.24 2.19
N ALA A 302 10.42 4.34 1.45
CA ALA A 302 11.19 5.57 1.60
C ALA A 302 10.94 6.27 2.95
N GLU A 303 9.75 6.10 3.55
CA GLU A 303 9.44 6.62 4.88
C GLU A 303 10.34 6.01 5.98
N ALA A 304 10.96 4.84 5.73
CA ALA A 304 11.96 4.28 6.64
C ALA A 304 13.27 5.08 6.67
N ASP A 305 13.57 5.88 5.65
CA ASP A 305 14.82 6.64 5.54
C ASP A 305 14.92 7.74 6.62
N VAL A 306 13.77 8.23 7.10
CA VAL A 306 13.67 9.20 8.20
C VAL A 306 14.32 8.65 9.48
N ALA A 307 14.16 7.35 9.76
CA ALA A 307 14.70 6.71 10.96
C ALA A 307 16.23 6.55 10.94
N VAL A 308 16.87 6.72 9.78
CA VAL A 308 18.32 6.55 9.59
C VAL A 308 19.07 7.85 9.28
N LEU A 309 18.40 9.01 9.28
CA LEU A 309 19.04 10.32 9.11
C LEU A 309 20.13 10.57 10.16
N GLY A 310 19.91 10.16 11.42
CA GLY A 310 20.91 10.26 12.49
C GLY A 310 22.18 9.43 12.26
N LEU A 311 22.16 8.49 11.31
CA LEU A 311 23.31 7.69 10.88
C LEU A 311 23.87 8.14 9.52
N GLY A 312 23.59 9.38 9.10
CA GLY A 312 24.00 9.91 7.79
C GLY A 312 23.25 9.28 6.62
N GLY A 313 22.01 8.82 6.84
CA GLY A 313 21.10 8.48 5.75
C GLY A 313 20.71 9.71 4.94
N VAL A 314 20.40 9.53 3.66
CA VAL A 314 19.91 10.58 2.76
C VAL A 314 18.45 10.28 2.46
N LEU A 315 17.58 11.29 2.51
CA LEU A 315 16.21 11.15 2.03
C LEU A 315 16.22 10.92 0.51
N GLY A 316 15.61 9.84 0.04
CA GLY A 316 15.36 9.67 -1.39
C GLY A 316 14.54 10.85 -1.93
N ALA A 317 15.00 11.45 -3.03
CA ALA A 317 14.22 12.45 -3.74
C ALA A 317 12.93 11.81 -4.30
N LYS A 318 11.78 12.38 -3.96
CA LYS A 318 10.47 11.99 -4.52
C LYS A 318 10.21 12.67 -5.86
#